data_AF-A0A349G7K8-F1
#
_entry.id   AF-A0A349G7K8-F1
#
_cell.length_a   1.000
_cell.length_b   1.000
_cell.length_c   1.000
_cell.angle_alpha   90.00
_cell.angle_beta   90.00
_cell.angle_gamma   90.00
#
_symmetry.space_group_name_H-M   'P 1'
#
loop_
_entity.id
_entity.type
_entity.pdbx_description
1 polymer ?
#
loop_
_entity_poly.entity_id
_entity_poly.type
_entity_poly.pdbx_seq_one_letter_code
_entity_poly.pdbx_strand_id
1 'polypeptide(L)'
;PPSVISQQILPKADGTGRVAAFEIMVANPAIRNLIREGKTHQIQNVIQTGSNQGMQTMDASLLELYRKRIIDLPTLRKYSVDIDMTMKQIQYM
;
A
#
# COMPACT_ATOMS: atom_id res chain seq x y z
N PRO A 1 8.82 15.14 9.51
CA PRO A 1 7.40 15.26 9.91
C PRO A 1 6.95 13.94 10.55
N PRO A 2 5.99 13.95 11.49
CA PRO A 2 5.44 12.69 12.00
C PRO A 2 4.78 11.92 10.85
N SER A 3 4.94 10.60 10.90
CA SER A 3 4.47 9.68 9.87
C SER A 3 3.84 8.47 10.52
N VAL A 4 2.88 7.86 9.83
CA VAL A 4 2.25 6.60 10.23
C VAL A 4 2.68 5.54 9.25
N ILE A 5 3.08 4.39 9.79
CA ILE A 5 3.42 3.21 9.00
C ILE A 5 2.47 2.10 9.44
N SER A 6 1.70 1.57 8.49
CA SER A 6 0.88 0.37 8.68
C SER A 6 1.59 -0.81 8.03
N GLN A 7 1.61 -1.95 8.71
CA GLN A 7 2.30 -3.15 8.24
C GLN A 7 1.36 -4.34 8.14
N GLN A 8 1.53 -5.14 7.10
CA GLN A 8 0.93 -6.46 6.97
C GLN A 8 2.00 -7.51 6.74
N ILE A 9 1.96 -8.59 7.53
CA ILE A 9 2.93 -9.67 7.44
C ILE A 9 2.35 -10.82 6.60
N LEU A 10 3.01 -11.16 5.50
CA LEU A 10 2.51 -12.03 4.44
C LEU A 10 3.36 -13.29 4.35
N PRO A 11 2.77 -14.46 4.04
CA PRO A 11 3.56 -15.63 3.67
C PRO A 11 4.34 -15.37 2.38
N LYS A 12 5.59 -15.84 2.31
CA LYS A 12 6.35 -15.83 1.06
C LYS A 12 5.84 -16.93 0.13
N ALA A 13 5.88 -16.69 -1.18
CA ALA A 13 5.47 -17.65 -2.21
C ALA A 13 6.30 -18.95 -2.18
N ASP A 14 7.56 -18.88 -1.74
CA ASP A 14 8.46 -20.02 -1.60
C ASP A 14 8.21 -20.86 -0.33
N GLY A 15 7.30 -20.44 0.55
CA GLY A 15 7.00 -21.08 1.83
C GLY A 15 8.04 -20.86 2.94
N THR A 16 9.12 -20.11 2.69
CA THR A 16 10.26 -19.97 3.62
C THR A 16 10.12 -18.79 4.59
N GLY A 17 8.95 -18.67 5.22
CA GLY A 17 8.66 -17.65 6.22
C GLY A 17 7.81 -16.51 5.66
N ARG A 18 8.09 -15.28 6.10
CA ARG A 18 7.20 -14.13 5.88
C ARG A 18 7.93 -12.88 5.37
N VAL A 19 7.19 -12.00 4.74
CA VAL A 19 7.62 -10.67 4.30
C VAL A 19 6.62 -9.62 4.80
N ALA A 20 7.08 -8.40 5.07
CA ALA A 20 6.21 -7.29 5.43
C ALA A 20 5.89 -6.46 4.19
N ALA A 21 4.60 -6.16 3.97
CA ALA A 21 4.13 -5.07 3.13
C ALA A 21 3.84 -3.85 4.00
N PHE A 22 4.09 -2.66 3.47
CA PHE A 22 3.97 -1.40 4.21
C PHE A 22 3.09 -0.38 3.48
N GLU A 23 2.26 0.31 4.24
CA GLU A 23 1.66 1.58 3.85
C GLU A 23 2.32 2.69 4.67
N ILE A 24 2.72 3.76 4.01
CA ILE A 24 3.46 4.87 4.60
C ILE A 24 2.70 6.16 4.30
N MET A 25 2.26 6.84 5.37
CA MET A 25 1.63 8.15 5.30
C MET A 25 2.49 9.17 6.05
N VAL A 26 2.94 10.22 5.35
CA VAL A 26 3.61 11.36 5.98
C VAL A 26 2.57 12.44 6.29
N ALA A 27 2.50 12.90 7.54
CA ALA A 27 1.53 13.93 7.95
C ALA A 27 1.96 15.35 7.49
N ASN A 28 1.90 15.57 6.18
CA ASN A 28 2.14 16.86 5.53
C ASN A 28 0.94 17.83 5.71
N PRO A 29 1.02 19.09 5.27
CA PRO A 29 -0.08 20.05 5.41
C PRO A 29 -1.40 19.58 4.79
N ALA A 30 -1.37 18.91 3.63
CA ALA A 30 -2.56 18.40 2.97
C ALA A 30 -3.26 17.32 3.82
N ILE A 31 -2.53 16.31 4.29
CA ILE A 31 -3.06 15.27 5.19
C ILE A 31 -3.65 15.88 6.47
N ARG A 32 -2.95 16.82 7.09
CA ARG A 32 -3.40 17.48 8.33
C ARG A 32 -4.69 18.26 8.13
N ASN A 33 -4.84 18.93 7.00
CA ASN A 33 -6.06 19.66 6.65
C ASN A 33 -7.22 18.67 6.44
N LEU A 34 -7.00 17.58 5.71
CA LEU A 34 -8.02 16.54 5.52
C LEU A 34 -8.50 15.93 6.84
N ILE A 35 -7.59 15.69 7.79
CA ILE A 35 -7.94 15.19 9.13
C ILE A 35 -8.80 16.23 9.88
N ARG A 36 -8.40 17.51 9.86
CA ARG A 36 -9.14 18.59 10.56
C ARG A 36 -10.54 18.79 9.99
N GLU A 37 -10.71 18.62 8.69
CA GLU A 37 -11.99 18.76 7.98
C GLU A 37 -12.84 17.47 7.99
N GLY A 38 -12.35 16.38 8.59
CA GLY A 38 -13.04 15.08 8.60
C GLY A 38 -13.10 14.40 7.23
N LYS A 39 -12.32 14.85 6.25
CA LYS A 39 -12.27 14.33 4.87
C LYS A 39 -11.31 13.16 4.74
N THR A 40 -11.37 12.20 5.66
CA THR A 40 -10.43 11.07 5.73
C THR A 40 -10.44 10.19 4.50
N HIS A 41 -11.57 10.07 3.80
CA HIS A 41 -11.69 9.34 2.54
C HIS A 41 -10.76 9.86 1.42
N GLN A 42 -10.28 11.11 1.50
CA GLN A 42 -9.35 11.67 0.51
C GLN A 42 -7.88 11.38 0.82
N ILE A 43 -7.57 10.87 2.01
CA ILE A 43 -6.19 10.59 2.45
C ILE A 43 -5.52 9.57 1.53
N GLN A 44 -6.26 8.56 1.07
CA GLN A 44 -5.72 7.52 0.18
C GLN A 44 -5.14 8.11 -1.11
N ASN A 45 -5.84 9.07 -1.71
CA ASN A 45 -5.39 9.75 -2.93
C ASN A 45 -4.12 10.57 -2.70
N VAL A 46 -3.99 11.18 -1.51
CA VAL A 46 -2.78 11.92 -1.13
C VAL A 46 -1.60 10.98 -0.91
N ILE A 47 -1.81 9.82 -0.31
CA ILE A 47 -0.76 8.79 -0.17
C ILE A 47 -0.33 8.30 -1.56
N GLN A 48 -1.30 7.99 -2.44
CA GLN A 48 -1.05 7.50 -3.79
C GLN A 48 -0.23 8.47 -4.64
N THR A 49 -0.49 9.77 -4.53
CA THR A 49 0.24 10.82 -5.27
C THR A 49 1.48 11.33 -4.53
N GLY A 50 1.70 10.89 -3.29
CA GLY A 50 2.76 11.34 -2.39
C GLY A 50 4.08 10.57 -2.49
N SER A 51 4.30 9.77 -3.55
CA SER A 51 5.49 8.93 -3.69
C SER A 51 6.82 9.70 -3.60
N ASN A 52 6.87 10.91 -4.17
CA ASN A 52 8.04 11.80 -4.07
C ASN A 52 8.32 12.28 -2.64
N GLN A 53 7.37 12.14 -1.72
CA GLN A 53 7.52 12.42 -0.30
C GLN A 53 7.75 11.15 0.52
N GLY A 54 8.03 10.02 -0.13
CA GLY A 54 8.21 8.71 0.51
C GLY A 54 6.92 8.05 0.97
N MET A 55 5.75 8.50 0.49
CA MET A 55 4.48 7.82 0.78
C MET A 55 4.29 6.61 -0.13
N GLN A 56 3.57 5.61 0.37
CA GLN A 56 3.30 4.38 -0.35
C GLN A 56 1.96 3.82 0.14
N THR A 57 1.06 3.45 -0.76
CA THR A 57 -0.17 2.74 -0.40
C THR A 57 0.12 1.26 -0.13
N MET A 58 -0.72 0.60 0.68
CA MET A 58 -0.58 -0.84 0.92
C MET A 58 -0.59 -1.64 -0.40
N ASP A 59 -1.52 -1.33 -1.30
CA ASP A 59 -1.64 -2.01 -2.60
C ASP A 59 -0.41 -1.84 -3.48
N ALA A 60 0.23 -0.66 -3.45
CA ALA A 60 1.49 -0.45 -4.18
C ALA A 60 2.62 -1.33 -3.62
N SER A 61 2.72 -1.47 -2.29
CA SER A 61 3.68 -2.36 -1.64
C SER A 61 3.43 -3.83 -1.98
N LEU A 62 2.17 -4.27 -1.92
CA LEU A 62 1.78 -5.63 -2.29
C LEU A 62 2.10 -5.96 -3.75
N LEU A 63 1.77 -5.06 -4.67
CA LEU A 63 2.08 -5.24 -6.10
C LEU A 63 3.58 -5.28 -6.37
N GLU A 64 4.38 -4.50 -5.65
CA GLU A 64 5.84 -4.56 -5.74
C GLU A 64 6.37 -5.94 -5.29
N LEU A 65 5.89 -6.46 -4.16
CA LEU A 65 6.27 -7.78 -3.67
C LEU A 65 5.85 -8.89 -4.64
N TYR A 66 4.67 -8.78 -5.25
CA TYR A 66 4.18 -9.71 -6.26
C TYR A 66 5.04 -9.66 -7.54
N ARG A 67 5.36 -8.47 -8.03
CA ARG A 67 6.27 -8.27 -9.20
C ARG A 67 7.64 -8.91 -8.97
N LYS A 68 8.15 -8.82 -7.74
CA LYS A 68 9.40 -9.46 -7.32
C LYS A 68 9.27 -10.96 -7.07
N ARG A 69 8.07 -11.55 -7.27
CA ARG A 69 7.73 -12.96 -7.00
C ARG A 69 7.96 -13.37 -5.55
N ILE A 70 7.91 -12.42 -4.61
CA ILE A 70 8.08 -12.69 -3.18
C ILE A 70 6.78 -13.23 -2.58
N ILE A 71 5.63 -12.76 -3.08
CA ILE A 71 4.29 -13.27 -2.73
C ILE A 71 3.58 -13.79 -3.97
N ASP A 72 2.64 -14.72 -3.78
CA ASP A 72 1.83 -15.30 -4.86
C ASP A 72 0.52 -14.53 -5.07
N LEU A 73 -0.20 -14.85 -6.15
CA LEU A 73 -1.47 -14.20 -6.50
C LEU A 73 -2.56 -14.42 -5.44
N PRO A 74 -2.74 -15.63 -4.85
CA PRO A 74 -3.65 -15.82 -3.72
C PRO A 74 -3.34 -14.89 -2.54
N THR A 75 -2.07 -14.74 -2.17
CA THR A 75 -1.66 -13.81 -1.11
C THR A 75 -1.96 -12.37 -1.50
N LEU A 76 -1.57 -11.93 -2.70
CA LEU A 76 -1.88 -10.57 -3.17
C LEU A 76 -3.39 -10.27 -3.05
N ARG A 77 -4.25 -11.12 -3.63
CA ARG A 77 -5.71 -10.94 -3.60
C ARG A 77 -6.30 -10.89 -2.20
N LYS A 78 -5.76 -11.68 -1.27
CA LYS A 78 -6.27 -11.75 0.11
C LYS A 78 -5.98 -10.48 0.91
N TYR A 79 -4.84 -9.84 0.64
CA TYR A 79 -4.33 -8.74 1.46
C TYR A 79 -4.50 -7.36 0.82
N SER A 80 -4.85 -7.29 -0.48
CA SER A 80 -5.18 -6.05 -1.17
C SER A 80 -6.39 -5.33 -0.57
N VAL A 81 -6.30 -4.00 -0.54
CA VAL A 81 -7.38 -3.10 -0.11
C VAL A 81 -8.36 -2.87 -1.26
N ASP A 82 -7.83 -2.55 -2.46
CA ASP A 82 -8.60 -2.45 -3.70
C ASP A 82 -8.18 -3.57 -4.67
N ILE A 83 -8.92 -4.68 -4.61
CA ILE A 83 -8.66 -5.87 -5.44
C ILE A 83 -8.87 -5.57 -6.92
N ASP A 84 -9.89 -4.78 -7.28
CA ASP A 84 -10.20 -4.49 -8.68
C ASP A 84 -9.09 -3.66 -9.31
N MET A 85 -8.60 -2.65 -8.60
CA MET A 85 -7.47 -1.83 -9.03
C MET A 85 -6.18 -2.66 -9.16
N THR A 86 -5.84 -3.45 -8.14
CA THR A 86 -4.62 -4.29 -8.18
C THR A 86 -4.68 -5.32 -9.30
N MET A 87 -5.81 -6.00 -9.50
CA MET A 87 -5.99 -6.95 -10.59
C MET A 87 -5.88 -6.29 -11.96
N LYS A 88 -6.46 -5.09 -12.12
CA LYS A 88 -6.30 -4.30 -13.35
C LYS A 88 -4.85 -3.94 -13.61
N GLN A 89 -4.08 -3.58 -12.58
CA GLN A 89 -2.66 -3.28 -12.75
C GLN A 89 -1.84 -4.50 -13.16
N ILE A 90 -2.14 -5.69 -12.64
CA ILE A 90 -1.46 -6.94 -13.05
C ILE A 90 -1.68 -7.23 -14.54
N GLN A 91 -2.87 -6.92 -15.08
CA GLN A 91 -3.16 -7.14 -16.50
C GLN A 91 -2.28 -6.30 -17.44
N TYR A 92 -1.73 -5.18 -16.97
CA TYR A 92 -0.82 -4.31 -17.72
C TYR A 92 0.66 -4.54 -17.38
N MET A 93 1.00 -5.56 -16.57
CA MET A 93 2.37 -5.99 -16.29
C MET A 93 2.81 -7.07 -17.28
#